data_AF-A0A530YFG2-F1
#
_entry.id   AF-A0A530YFG2-F1
#
_cell.length_a   1.000
_cell.length_b   1.000
_cell.length_c   1.000
_cell.angle_alpha   90.00
_cell.angle_beta   90.00
_cell.angle_gamma   90.00
#
_symmetry.space_group_name_H-M   'P 1'
#
loop_
_entity.id
_entity.type
_entity.pdbx_description
1 polymer ?
#
loop_
_entity_poly.entity_id
_entity_poly.type
_entity_poly.pdbx_seq_one_letter_code
_entity_poly.pdbx_strand_id
1 'polypeptide(L)' 'MPRWGEIRRELAVARAKHGNSWEVQSIVNSLGDTMDDREILTAIRLFNRTGSMFAGVVCSIR' A
#
# COMPACT_ATOMS: atom_id res chain seq x y z
N MET A 1 17.22 -2.90 -1.67
CA MET A 1 15.91 -3.52 -1.93
C MET A 1 15.18 -3.61 -0.61
N PRO A 2 13.90 -3.19 -0.51
CA PRO A 2 13.09 -3.50 0.67
C PRO A 2 13.14 -4.99 0.93
N ARG A 3 13.32 -5.40 2.18
CA ARG A 3 13.25 -6.83 2.51
C ARG A 3 11.78 -7.23 2.54
N TRP A 4 11.41 -8.32 1.89
CA TRP A 4 10.06 -8.91 1.90
C TRP A 4 9.38 -8.96 3.28
N GLY A 5 10.15 -9.08 4.36
CA GLY A 5 9.62 -8.99 5.73
C GLY A 5 8.97 -7.65 6.06
N GLU A 6 9.46 -6.55 5.49
CA GLU A 6 8.91 -5.21 5.71
C GLU A 6 7.57 -5.01 4.99
N ILE A 7 7.47 -5.44 3.73
CA ILE A 7 6.20 -5.43 2.97
C ILE A 7 5.15 -6.25 3.72
N ARG A 8 5.49 -7.46 4.18
CA ARG A 8 4.57 -8.32 4.95
C ARG A 8 4.11 -7.66 6.25
N ARG A 9 5.01 -6.98 6.96
CA ARG A 9 4.67 -6.26 8.20
C ARG A 9 3.68 -5.13 7.91
N GLU A 10 3.97 -4.28 6.94
CA GLU A 10 3.10 -3.15 6.60
C GLU A 10 1.73 -3.64 6.09
N LEU A 11 1.69 -4.74 5.33
CA LEU A 11 0.44 -5.34 4.86
C LEU A 11 -0.40 -5.90 6.01
N ALA A 12 0.24 -6.53 7.01
CA ALA A 12 -0.46 -7.00 8.20
C ALA A 12 -1.07 -5.82 9.00
N VAL A 13 -0.33 -4.72 9.12
CA VAL A 13 -0.83 -3.48 9.74
C VAL A 13 -2.03 -2.91 8.95
N ALA A 14 -1.94 -2.87 7.62
CA ALA A 14 -3.01 -2.37 6.76
C ALA A 14 -4.31 -3.18 6.95
N ARG A 15 -4.19 -4.51 6.94
CA ARG A 15 -5.33 -5.42 7.16
C ARG A 15 -5.91 -5.28 8.57
N ALA A 16 -5.07 -5.12 9.59
CA ALA A 16 -5.54 -4.95 10.96
C ALA A 16 -6.30 -3.63 11.16
N LYS A 17 -5.86 -2.54 10.52
CA LYS A 17 -6.48 -1.22 10.65
C LYS A 17 -7.71 -1.02 9.78
N HIS A 18 -7.67 -1.52 8.54
CA HIS A 18 -8.64 -1.18 7.49
C HIS A 18 -9.44 -2.40 6.98
N GLY A 19 -9.19 -3.59 7.53
CA GLY A 19 -9.80 -4.83 7.06
C GLY A 19 -9.30 -5.25 5.67
N ASN A 20 -10.05 -6.13 5.01
CA ASN A 20 -9.80 -6.51 3.61
C ASN A 20 -10.38 -5.44 2.66
N SER A 21 -9.79 -4.24 2.67
CA SER A 21 -10.18 -3.21 1.70
C SER A 21 -9.76 -3.62 0.29
N TRP A 22 -10.54 -3.17 -0.69
CA TRP A 22 -10.23 -3.41 -2.10
C TRP A 22 -8.88 -2.77 -2.50
N GLU A 23 -8.51 -1.63 -1.91
CA GLU A 23 -7.22 -0.99 -2.15
C GLU A 23 -6.05 -1.84 -1.66
N VAL A 24 -6.17 -2.48 -0.48
CA VAL A 24 -5.14 -3.43 -0.02
C VAL A 24 -4.99 -4.59 -1.00
N GLN A 25 -6.10 -5.08 -1.56
CA GLN A 25 -6.07 -6.14 -2.56
C GLN A 25 -5.43 -5.69 -3.87
N SER A 26 -5.73 -4.47 -4.33
CA SER A 26 -5.08 -3.87 -5.50
C SER A 26 -3.57 -3.75 -5.33
N ILE A 27 -3.09 -3.27 -4.17
CA ILE A 27 -1.65 -3.17 -3.90
C ILE A 27 -0.99 -4.55 -3.94
N VAL A 28 -1.61 -5.58 -3.35
CA VAL A 28 -1.06 -6.95 -3.38
C VAL A 28 -0.99 -7.50 -4.80
N ASN A 29 -2.01 -7.25 -5.62
CA ASN A 29 -2.07 -7.77 -6.98
C ASN A 29 -1.05 -7.09 -7.91
N SER A 30 -0.66 -5.84 -7.63
CA SER A 30 0.34 -5.11 -8.40
C SER A 30 1.79 -5.52 -8.10
N LEU A 31 2.03 -6.28 -7.03
CA LEU A 31 3.36 -6.66 -6.57
C LEU A 31 4.08 -7.57 -7.57
N GLY A 32 5.17 -7.07 -8.13
CA GLY A 32 5.98 -7.81 -9.11
C GLY A 32 5.35 -7.88 -10.51
N ASP A 33 4.20 -7.24 -10.72
CA ASP A 33 3.57 -7.07 -12.03
C ASP A 33 3.75 -5.62 -12.51
N THR A 34 3.04 -4.69 -11.87
CA THR A 34 3.01 -3.27 -12.25
C THR A 34 3.77 -2.37 -11.29
N MET A 35 4.15 -2.87 -10.11
CA MET A 35 4.89 -2.12 -9.09
C MET A 35 6.06 -2.94 -8.54
N ASP A 36 7.20 -2.27 -8.37
CA ASP A 36 8.36 -2.84 -7.68
C ASP A 36 8.21 -2.84 -6.15
N ASP A 37 9.12 -3.53 -5.44
CA ASP A 37 9.07 -3.64 -3.97
C ASP A 37 9.06 -2.27 -3.25
N ARG A 38 9.73 -1.25 -3.81
CA ARG A 38 9.79 0.10 -3.22
C ARG A 38 8.49 0.85 -3.43
N GLU A 39 7.93 0.75 -4.62
CA GLU A 39 6.64 1.33 -4.96
C GLU A 39 5.54 0.71 -4.10
N ILE A 40 5.53 -0.62 -3.94
CA ILE A 40 4.60 -1.33 -3.06
C ILE A 40 4.75 -0.87 -1.62
N LEU A 41 5.97 -0.83 -1.10
CA LEU A 41 6.20 -0.39 0.28
C LEU A 41 5.73 1.05 0.51
N THR A 42 5.92 1.92 -0.49
CA THR A 42 5.47 3.31 -0.44
C THR A 42 3.94 3.40 -0.43
N ALA A 43 3.26 2.65 -1.31
CA ALA A 43 1.81 2.62 -1.39
C ALA A 43 1.17 2.07 -0.10
N ILE A 44 1.68 0.97 0.46
CA ILE A 44 1.14 0.41 1.72
C ILE A 44 1.35 1.40 2.87
N ARG A 45 2.49 2.08 2.94
CA ARG A 45 2.75 3.09 3.99
C ARG A 45 1.84 4.31 3.87
N LEU A 46 1.59 4.77 2.65
CA LEU A 46 0.62 5.83 2.40
C LEU A 46 -0.76 5.39 2.86
N PHE A 47 -1.22 4.23 2.41
CA PHE A 47 -2.50 3.64 2.81
C PHE A 47 -2.61 3.49 4.33
N ASN A 48 -1.58 2.98 5.01
CA ASN A 48 -1.53 2.84 6.48
C ASN A 48 -1.69 4.17 7.24
N ARG A 49 -1.36 5.30 6.60
CA ARG A 49 -1.44 6.64 7.18
C ARG A 49 -2.76 7.34 6.86
N THR A 50 -3.31 7.12 5.66
CA THR A 50 -4.42 7.92 5.12
C THR A 50 -5.70 7.13 4.94
N GLY A 51 -5.65 5.80 4.97
CA GLY A 51 -6.74 4.91 4.59
C GLY A 51 -7.03 4.87 3.10
N SER A 52 -6.21 5.51 2.25
CA SER A 52 -6.34 5.43 0.79
C SER A 52 -4.99 5.57 0.09
N MET A 53 -4.74 4.70 -0.89
CA MET A 53 -3.51 4.76 -1.68
C MET A 53 -3.50 5.94 -2.68
N PHE A 54 -4.65 6.55 -2.94
CA PHE A 54 -4.81 7.71 -3.82
C PHE A 54 -4.74 9.06 -3.09
N ALA A 55 -4.53 9.07 -1.78
CA ALA A 55 -4.55 10.29 -0.98
C ALA A 55 -3.58 11.38 -1.50
N GLY A 56 -2.45 10.98 -2.08
CA GLY A 56 -1.51 11.90 -2.74
C GLY A 56 -1.99 12.48 -4.07
N VAL A 57 -2.83 11.75 -4.81
CA VAL A 57 -3.42 12.20 -6.08
C VAL A 57 -4.60 13.12 -5.83
N VAL A 58 -5.49 12.74 -4.91
CA VAL A 58 -6.72 13.49 -4.60
C VAL A 58 -6.41 14.88 -4.03
N CYS A 59 -5.36 15.01 -3.20
CA CYS A 59 -4.94 16.31 -2.66
C CYS A 59 -4.26 17.22 -3.70
N SER A 60 -3.79 16.70 -4.83
CA SER A 60 -3.10 17.47 -5.88
C SER A 60 -4.02 18.02 -6.98
N ILE A 61 -5.31 17.65 -6.98
CA ILE A 61 -6.31 18.14 -7.94
C ILE A 61 -6.99 19.43 -7.42
N ARG A 62 -6.43 20.08 -6.39
CA ARG A 62 -7.02 21.24 -5.73
C ARG A 62 -6.41 22.57 -6.18
#